data_AF-A0A662W8L1-F1
#
_entry.id   AF-A0A662W8L1-F1
#
_cell.length_a   1.000
_cell.length_b   1.000
_cell.length_c   1.000
_cell.angle_alpha   90.00
_cell.angle_beta   90.00
_cell.angle_gamma   90.00
#
_symmetry.space_group_name_H-M   'P 1'
#
loop_
_entity.id
_entity.type
_entity.pdbx_description
1 polymer ?
#
loop_
_entity_poly.entity_id
_entity_poly.type
_entity_poly.pdbx_seq_one_letter_code
_entity_poly.pdbx_strand_id
1 'polypeptide(L)' 'PEGVKAIPEIVINGVSVEAVEKAMYICMDVASRVDGVVKLSAGNYGGKLGKYKIYLKDILDKHQ' A
#
# COMPACT_ATOMS: atom_id res chain seq x y z
N PRO A 1 -7.28 8.98 -11.65
CA PRO A 1 -8.49 9.83 -11.54
C PRO A 1 -8.22 11.17 -12.22
N GLU A 2 -9.27 11.91 -12.59
CA GLU A 2 -9.11 13.28 -13.05
C GLU A 2 -8.37 14.11 -11.98
N GLY A 3 -7.50 15.04 -12.41
CA GLY A 3 -6.72 15.88 -11.49
C GLY A 3 -5.40 15.26 -10.97
N VAL A 4 -5.12 13.98 -11.20
CA VAL A 4 -3.84 13.35 -10.81
C VAL A 4 -2.72 13.76 -11.78
N LYS A 5 -1.66 14.40 -11.26
CA LYS A 5 -0.50 14.86 -12.04
C LYS A 5 0.77 14.02 -11.83
N ALA A 6 0.83 13.23 -10.75
CA ALA A 6 1.98 12.39 -10.42
C ALA A 6 1.52 11.12 -9.68
N ILE A 7 2.26 10.03 -9.86
CA ILE A 7 2.00 8.72 -9.22
C ILE A 7 3.33 8.15 -8.71
N PRO A 8 3.84 8.60 -7.55
CA PRO A 8 5.00 8.00 -6.94
C PRO A 8 4.68 6.61 -6.38
N GLU A 9 5.67 5.72 -6.35
CA GLU A 9 5.55 4.37 -5.80
C GLU A 9 6.54 4.16 -4.64
N ILE A 10 6.06 3.53 -3.57
CA ILE A 10 6.87 3.14 -2.41
C ILE A 10 7.01 1.63 -2.45
N VAL A 11 8.25 1.13 -2.56
CA VAL A 11 8.57 -0.30 -2.56
C VAL A 11 9.17 -0.69 -1.22
N ILE A 12 8.60 -1.73 -0.59
CA ILE A 12 8.99 -2.19 0.75
C ILE A 12 9.44 -3.64 0.68
N ASN A 13 10.65 -3.92 1.16
CA ASN A 13 11.13 -5.27 1.46
C ASN A 13 11.16 -5.47 2.98
N GLY A 14 10.97 -6.71 3.42
CA GLY A 14 10.99 -7.04 4.84
C GLY A 14 11.41 -8.48 5.10
N VAL A 15 11.80 -8.75 6.34
CA VAL A 15 12.22 -10.09 6.80
C VAL A 15 11.06 -11.05 7.06
N SER A 16 9.83 -10.53 7.13
CA SER A 16 8.60 -11.31 7.23
C SER A 16 7.43 -10.58 6.57
N VAL A 17 6.35 -11.29 6.28
CA VAL A 17 5.14 -10.69 5.68
C VAL A 17 4.49 -9.70 6.64
N GLU A 18 4.47 -10.02 7.93
CA GLU A 18 3.90 -9.17 8.98
C GLU A 18 4.65 -7.85 9.11
N ALA A 19 5.98 -7.87 8.96
CA ALA A 19 6.79 -6.65 8.94
C ALA A 19 6.44 -5.75 7.74
N VAL A 20 6.25 -6.36 6.56
CA VAL A 20 5.84 -5.64 5.34
C VAL A 20 4.43 -5.07 5.49
N GLU A 21 3.46 -5.86 5.97
CA GLU A 21 2.08 -5.41 6.21
C GLU A 21 2.02 -4.22 7.18
N LYS A 22 2.76 -4.31 8.30
CA LYS A 22 2.83 -3.21 9.27
C LYS A 22 3.45 -1.95 8.67
N ALA A 23 4.50 -2.08 7.87
CA ALA A 23 5.11 -0.95 7.19
C ALA A 23 4.15 -0.32 6.17
N MET A 24 3.45 -1.14 5.38
CA MET A 24 2.41 -0.68 4.44
C MET A 24 1.29 0.07 5.16
N TYR A 25 0.81 -0.44 6.31
CA TYR A 25 -0.20 0.24 7.14
C TYR A 25 0.25 1.65 7.53
N ILE A 26 1.44 1.78 8.12
CA ILE A 26 1.97 3.07 8.58
C ILE A 26 2.14 4.03 7.40
N CYS A 27 2.66 3.56 6.25
CA CYS A 27 2.77 4.37 5.05
C CYS A 27 1.41 4.88 4.57
N MET A 28 0.40 4.01 4.54
CA MET A 28 -0.95 4.39 4.13
C MET A 28 -1.59 5.39 5.10
N ASP A 29 -1.50 5.15 6.40
CA ASP A 29 -2.05 6.05 7.42
C ASP A 29 -1.42 7.45 7.32
N VAL A 30 -0.09 7.54 7.25
CA VAL A 30 0.62 8.82 7.12
C VAL A 30 0.32 9.48 5.78
N ALA A 31 0.39 8.75 4.67
CA ALA A 31 0.14 9.31 3.34
C ALA A 31 -1.31 9.82 3.17
N SER A 32 -2.28 9.17 3.81
CA SER A 32 -3.68 9.60 3.78
C SER A 32 -3.93 10.98 4.37
N ARG A 33 -2.99 11.49 5.18
CA ARG A 33 -3.05 12.80 5.85
C ARG A 33 -2.24 13.88 5.13
N VAL A 34 -1.53 13.54 4.06
CA VAL A 34 -0.73 14.48 3.27
C VAL A 34 -1.64 15.23 2.30
N ASP A 35 -1.54 16.56 2.32
CA ASP A 35 -2.36 17.41 1.47
C ASP A 35 -2.08 17.17 -0.02
N GLY A 36 -3.13 17.11 -0.83
CA GLY A 36 -3.04 16.78 -2.26
C GLY A 36 -2.94 15.29 -2.60
N VAL A 37 -2.92 14.38 -1.62
CA VAL A 37 -3.05 12.93 -1.90
C VAL A 37 -4.49 12.61 -2.31
N VAL A 38 -4.66 12.21 -3.57
CA VAL A 38 -5.98 11.91 -4.14
C VAL A 38 -6.43 10.47 -3.88
N LYS A 39 -5.49 9.51 -3.95
CA LYS A 39 -5.79 8.07 -3.84
C LYS A 39 -4.55 7.26 -3.49
N LEU A 40 -4.74 6.22 -2.68
CA LEU A 40 -3.78 5.15 -2.44
C LEU A 40 -4.19 3.89 -3.20
N SER A 41 -3.21 3.17 -3.74
CA SER A 41 -3.41 1.92 -4.51
C SER A 41 -2.17 1.04 -4.38
N ALA A 42 -2.23 -0.19 -4.92
CA ALA A 42 -1.11 -1.11 -4.99
C ALA A 42 -0.96 -1.70 -6.40
N GLY A 43 0.27 -1.82 -6.88
CA GLY A 43 0.61 -2.57 -8.09
C GLY A 43 0.60 -4.07 -7.85
N ASN A 44 0.19 -4.86 -8.84
CA ASN A 44 0.23 -6.32 -8.78
C ASN A 44 0.30 -6.94 -10.19
N TYR A 45 0.68 -8.22 -10.26
CA TYR A 45 0.78 -9.00 -11.50
C TYR A 45 -0.39 -9.98 -11.70
N GLY A 46 -1.62 -9.54 -11.38
CA GLY A 46 -2.83 -10.37 -11.47
C GLY A 46 -2.83 -11.57 -10.51
N GLY A 47 -1.98 -11.56 -9.48
CA GLY A 47 -1.83 -12.64 -8.51
C GLY A 47 -1.22 -13.93 -9.06
N LYS A 48 -0.51 -13.87 -10.20
CA LYS A 48 0.07 -15.05 -10.89
C LYS A 48 1.58 -15.24 -10.67
N LEU A 49 2.30 -14.19 -10.30
CA LEU A 49 3.77 -14.21 -10.20
C LEU A 49 4.27 -14.31 -8.75
N GLY A 50 3.77 -13.46 -7.87
CA GLY A 50 4.21 -13.39 -6.48
C GLY A 50 3.56 -14.46 -5.58
N LYS A 51 4.33 -14.97 -4.61
CA LYS A 51 3.83 -15.90 -3.57
C LYS A 51 2.83 -15.23 -2.64
N TYR A 52 3.00 -13.94 -2.36
CA TYR A 52 2.19 -13.20 -1.40
C TYR A 52 1.17 -12.31 -2.12
N LYS A 53 -0.04 -12.24 -1.57
CA LYS A 53 -1.12 -11.34 -2.00
C LYS A 53 -1.53 -10.55 -0.79
N ILE A 54 -1.11 -9.28 -0.74
CA ILE A 54 -1.37 -8.40 0.39
C ILE A 54 -2.47 -7.43 -0.04
N TYR A 55 -3.67 -7.60 0.51
CA TYR A 55 -4.81 -6.74 0.20
C TYR A 55 -4.84 -5.53 1.13
N LEU A 56 -4.96 -4.33 0.56
CA LEU A 56 -4.95 -3.09 1.35
C LEU A 56 -6.10 -3.00 2.37
N LYS A 57 -7.25 -3.62 2.07
CA LYS A 57 -8.40 -3.67 3.00
C LYS A 57 -8.08 -4.52 4.22
N ASP A 58 -7.54 -5.72 4.01
CA ASP A 58 -7.15 -6.62 5.09
C ASP A 58 -6.09 -5.98 6.01
N ILE A 59 -5.16 -5.19 5.45
CA ILE A 59 -4.21 -4.40 6.25
C ILE A 59 -4.93 -3.41 7.16
N LEU A 60 -5.90 -2.64 6.62
CA LEU A 60 -6.66 -1.66 7.40
C LEU A 60 -7.45 -2.33 8.52
N ASP A 61 -8.12 -3.45 8.23
CA ASP A 61 -8.92 -4.18 9.22
C ASP A 61 -8.03 -4.79 10.33
N LYS A 62 -6.81 -5.22 9.99
CA LYS A 62 -5.86 -5.84 10.93
C LYS A 62 -5.17 -4.86 11.88
N HIS A 63 -5.01 -3.60 11.47
CA HIS A 63 -4.18 -2.61 12.17
C HIS A 63 -4.92 -1.34 12.62
N GLN A 64 -6.23 -1.27 12.42
CA GLN A 64 -7.12 -0.24 13.00
C GLN A 64 -6.99 -0.14 14.52
#